data_AF-W1WKB5-F1
#
_entry.id   AF-W1WKB5-F1
#
_cell.length_a   1.000
_cell.length_b   1.000
_cell.length_c   1.000
_cell.angle_alpha   90.00
_cell.angle_beta   90.00
_cell.angle_gamma   90.00
#
_symmetry.space_group_name_H-M   'P 1'
#
loop_
_entity.id
_entity.type
_entity.pdbx_description
1 polymer ?
#
loop_
_entity_poly.entity_id
_entity_poly.type
_entity_poly.pdbx_seq_one_letter_code
_entity_poly.pdbx_strand_id
1 'polypeptide(L)'
;MNTKYIAFTLALITTLTTTTIMNSDKANATTNGWSKENGNWYYYINDESKTGWLNDGGYWYYLNPSSGSMQTGWIKDAEKWYYMDDSGIMQTGKINDNGTEYILGTDGAMNEDVQPPNITNRVMGTYQTNTDDQKPTWELRWKKPTDIKTSQSNLKYYVYQSVGSCGKTMEEWESNATLLNEGGTNDIDRYPLKFEVKEDYLYMVIVENEAGLKASYGIELFPKEYIKLYK
;
A
#
# COMPACT_ATOMS: atom_id res chain seq x y z
N MET A 1 -104.02 -27.93 -27.38
CA MET A 1 -103.35 -28.04 -26.07
C MET A 1 -102.20 -29.01 -26.23
N ASN A 2 -100.98 -28.57 -25.90
CA ASN A 2 -99.75 -29.36 -25.70
C ASN A 2 -99.16 -30.09 -26.94
N THR A 3 -97.87 -30.15 -27.23
CA THR A 3 -96.64 -29.45 -26.80
C THR A 3 -95.60 -29.72 -27.91
N LYS A 4 -94.68 -28.77 -28.09
CA LYS A 4 -93.47 -28.78 -28.93
C LYS A 4 -92.64 -30.07 -28.80
N TYR A 5 -91.76 -30.37 -29.77
CA TYR A 5 -90.30 -30.40 -29.60
C TYR A 5 -89.60 -30.54 -30.97
N ILE A 6 -88.73 -29.58 -31.27
CA ILE A 6 -87.83 -29.51 -32.43
C ILE A 6 -86.57 -30.27 -32.07
N ALA A 7 -86.17 -31.25 -32.88
CA ALA A 7 -84.90 -31.96 -32.72
C ALA A 7 -83.76 -31.06 -33.23
N PHE A 8 -82.98 -30.50 -32.31
CA PHE A 8 -81.73 -29.81 -32.63
C PHE A 8 -80.57 -30.79 -32.45
N THR A 9 -79.77 -30.91 -33.49
CA THR A 9 -78.54 -31.71 -33.57
C THR A 9 -77.54 -31.29 -32.49
N LEU A 10 -77.02 -32.29 -31.78
CA LEU A 10 -76.00 -32.17 -30.76
C LEU A 10 -74.65 -31.79 -31.38
N ALA A 11 -74.14 -30.59 -31.10
CA ALA A 11 -72.74 -30.25 -31.37
C ALA A 11 -71.94 -30.44 -30.08
N LEU A 12 -71.03 -31.42 -30.08
CA LEU A 12 -70.10 -31.66 -28.99
C LEU A 12 -68.99 -30.59 -29.06
N ILE A 13 -69.10 -29.52 -28.27
CA ILE A 13 -68.04 -28.53 -28.12
C ILE A 13 -67.20 -28.95 -26.91
N THR A 14 -66.06 -29.57 -27.18
CA THR A 14 -65.02 -29.77 -26.16
C THR A 14 -64.31 -28.44 -25.93
N THR A 15 -64.50 -27.83 -24.77
CA THR A 15 -63.73 -26.64 -24.38
C THR A 15 -62.29 -27.05 -24.07
N LEU A 16 -61.32 -26.50 -24.80
CA LEU A 16 -59.92 -26.51 -24.40
C LEU A 16 -59.78 -25.57 -23.20
N THR A 17 -59.40 -26.09 -22.04
CA THR A 17 -58.95 -25.23 -20.93
C THR A 17 -57.56 -24.72 -21.30
N THR A 18 -57.42 -23.42 -21.53
CA THR A 18 -56.11 -22.79 -21.57
C THR A 18 -55.50 -22.84 -20.17
N THR A 19 -54.54 -23.72 -19.97
CA THR A 19 -53.65 -23.66 -18.81
C THR A 19 -52.81 -22.39 -18.95
N THR A 20 -53.07 -21.39 -18.13
CA THR A 20 -52.14 -20.26 -17.97
C THR A 20 -50.85 -20.81 -17.40
N ILE A 21 -49.81 -20.95 -18.23
CA ILE A 21 -48.45 -21.17 -17.75
C ILE A 21 -48.04 -19.84 -17.12
N MET A 22 -48.03 -19.78 -15.78
CA MET A 22 -47.33 -18.70 -15.08
C MET A 22 -45.86 -18.85 -15.43
N ASN A 23 -45.35 -17.90 -16.22
CA ASN A 23 -43.94 -17.79 -16.54
C ASN A 23 -43.19 -17.56 -15.22
N SER A 24 -42.58 -18.60 -14.65
CA SER A 24 -41.74 -18.51 -13.45
C SER A 24 -40.36 -17.92 -13.74
N ASP A 25 -40.12 -17.42 -14.94
CA ASP A 25 -38.83 -16.85 -15.35
C ASP A 25 -38.61 -15.41 -14.84
N LYS A 26 -39.14 -15.09 -13.66
CA LYS A 26 -38.36 -14.26 -12.74
C LYS A 26 -37.42 -15.21 -12.01
N ALA A 27 -36.36 -15.62 -12.70
CA ALA A 27 -35.14 -16.02 -12.02
C ALA A 27 -34.91 -14.97 -10.93
N ASN A 28 -34.86 -15.42 -9.69
CA ASN A 28 -34.63 -14.60 -8.51
C ASN A 28 -33.27 -13.92 -8.74
N ALA A 29 -33.28 -12.71 -9.32
CA ALA A 29 -32.08 -12.02 -9.74
C ALA A 29 -31.40 -11.57 -8.47
N THR A 30 -30.40 -12.34 -8.04
CA THR A 30 -29.63 -12.02 -6.85
C THR A 30 -28.95 -10.68 -7.08
N THR A 31 -29.16 -9.76 -6.14
CA THR A 31 -28.53 -8.46 -6.12
C THR A 31 -27.05 -8.68 -5.83
N ASN A 32 -26.21 -8.34 -6.80
CA ASN A 32 -24.76 -8.40 -6.71
C ASN A 32 -24.18 -7.05 -7.13
N GLY A 33 -23.26 -6.53 -6.34
CA GLY A 33 -22.59 -5.26 -6.59
C GLY A 33 -23.24 -4.06 -5.90
N TRP A 34 -22.90 -2.88 -6.39
CA TRP A 34 -23.32 -1.60 -5.83
C TRP A 34 -24.81 -1.32 -6.04
N SER A 35 -25.51 -0.95 -4.97
CA SER A 35 -26.91 -0.53 -4.95
C SER A 35 -27.03 0.81 -4.22
N LYS A 36 -27.86 1.73 -4.73
CA LYS A 36 -28.14 3.00 -4.10
C LYS A 36 -29.55 3.01 -3.51
N GLU A 37 -29.64 3.14 -2.20
CA GLU A 37 -30.89 3.05 -1.44
C GLU A 37 -31.00 4.24 -0.49
N ASN A 38 -32.12 4.97 -0.56
CA ASN A 38 -32.38 6.16 0.28
C ASN A 38 -31.23 7.19 0.30
N GLY A 39 -30.51 7.31 -0.82
CA GLY A 39 -29.38 8.24 -0.97
C GLY A 39 -28.02 7.66 -0.59
N ASN A 40 -27.96 6.50 0.06
CA ASN A 40 -26.72 5.84 0.47
C ASN A 40 -26.35 4.71 -0.48
N TRP A 41 -25.06 4.43 -0.61
CA TRP A 41 -24.55 3.30 -1.39
C TRP A 41 -24.31 2.09 -0.49
N TYR A 42 -24.59 0.91 -1.00
CA TYR A 42 -24.40 -0.39 -0.37
C TYR A 42 -23.80 -1.36 -1.39
N TYR A 43 -23.14 -2.41 -0.93
CA TYR A 43 -22.64 -3.47 -1.80
C TYR A 43 -23.24 -4.80 -1.39
N TYR A 44 -23.84 -5.51 -2.33
CA TYR A 44 -24.51 -6.80 -2.09
C TYR A 44 -23.72 -7.96 -2.72
N ILE A 45 -23.69 -9.08 -2.01
CA ILE A 45 -23.27 -10.36 -2.56
C ILE A 45 -24.36 -11.38 -2.20
N ASN A 46 -25.01 -11.97 -3.21
CA ASN A 46 -26.13 -12.89 -3.04
C ASN A 46 -27.24 -12.32 -2.14
N ASP A 47 -27.64 -11.07 -2.40
CA ASP A 47 -28.65 -10.33 -1.61
C ASP A 47 -28.26 -10.01 -0.15
N GLU A 48 -27.02 -10.29 0.26
CA GLU A 48 -26.49 -9.88 1.57
C GLU A 48 -25.67 -8.60 1.45
N SER A 49 -26.03 -7.57 2.23
CA SER A 49 -25.24 -6.34 2.32
C SER A 49 -23.91 -6.63 3.01
N LYS A 50 -22.81 -6.19 2.40
CA LYS A 50 -21.48 -6.24 3.00
C LYS A 50 -21.29 -5.08 3.99
N THR A 51 -20.36 -5.26 4.90
CA THR A 51 -19.92 -4.29 5.91
C THR A 51 -18.39 -4.34 6.05
N GLY A 52 -17.79 -3.29 6.62
CA GLY A 52 -16.34 -3.17 6.75
C GLY A 52 -15.62 -2.89 5.43
N TRP A 53 -14.35 -3.27 5.38
CA TRP A 53 -13.50 -3.09 4.20
C TRP A 53 -13.95 -3.95 3.02
N LEU A 54 -14.05 -3.32 1.85
CA LEU A 54 -14.41 -3.96 0.59
C LEU A 54 -13.36 -3.61 -0.47
N ASN A 55 -12.80 -4.61 -1.13
CA ASN A 55 -12.04 -4.41 -2.36
C ASN A 55 -12.94 -4.75 -3.56
N ASP A 56 -13.18 -3.78 -4.42
CA ASP A 56 -13.96 -3.94 -5.65
C ASP A 56 -13.16 -3.36 -6.82
N GLY A 57 -12.76 -4.22 -7.76
CA GLY A 57 -11.97 -3.82 -8.93
C GLY A 57 -10.59 -3.22 -8.62
N GLY A 58 -10.00 -3.55 -7.47
CA GLY A 58 -8.72 -2.98 -7.02
C GLY A 58 -8.84 -1.68 -6.22
N TYR A 59 -10.04 -1.13 -6.08
CA TYR A 59 -10.32 0.02 -5.23
C TYR A 59 -10.84 -0.44 -3.87
N TRP A 60 -10.39 0.23 -2.81
CA TRP A 60 -10.84 -0.03 -1.45
C TRP A 60 -11.95 0.93 -1.04
N TYR A 61 -12.98 0.38 -0.42
CA TYR A 61 -14.13 1.08 0.13
C TYR A 61 -14.31 0.69 1.59
N TYR A 62 -14.96 1.56 2.36
CA TYR A 62 -15.36 1.24 3.72
C TYR A 62 -16.87 1.32 3.87
N LEU A 63 -17.50 0.19 4.17
CA LEU A 63 -18.92 0.06 4.44
C LEU A 63 -19.13 0.11 5.95
N ASN A 64 -20.06 0.95 6.42
CA ASN A 64 -20.33 1.11 7.84
C ASN A 64 -20.62 -0.25 8.51
N PRO A 65 -19.93 -0.62 9.60
CA PRO A 65 -20.10 -1.93 10.24
C PRO A 65 -21.52 -2.24 10.72
N SER A 66 -22.30 -1.21 11.08
CA SER A 66 -23.64 -1.36 11.63
C SER A 66 -24.73 -1.26 10.57
N SER A 67 -24.59 -0.37 9.59
CA SER A 67 -25.62 -0.11 8.58
C SER A 67 -25.32 -0.68 7.19
N GLY A 68 -24.07 -0.99 6.86
CA GLY A 68 -23.64 -1.37 5.51
C GLY A 68 -23.50 -0.22 4.51
N SER A 69 -23.82 1.01 4.91
CA SER A 69 -23.71 2.17 4.02
C SER A 69 -22.25 2.53 3.76
N MET A 70 -21.88 2.74 2.50
CA MET A 70 -20.57 3.26 2.09
C MET A 70 -20.25 4.57 2.80
N GLN A 71 -19.02 4.72 3.24
CA GLN A 71 -18.53 5.92 3.91
C GLN A 71 -17.65 6.75 2.98
N THR A 72 -17.69 8.07 3.17
CA THR A 72 -16.80 9.05 2.55
C THR A 72 -16.10 9.86 3.65
N GLY A 73 -15.01 10.56 3.31
CA GLY A 73 -14.22 11.36 4.25
C GLY A 73 -13.40 10.52 5.22
N TRP A 74 -13.11 11.10 6.40
CA TRP A 74 -12.26 10.48 7.42
C TRP A 74 -12.95 9.34 8.16
N ILE A 75 -12.29 8.19 8.22
CA ILE A 75 -12.72 6.99 8.93
C ILE A 75 -11.64 6.56 9.90
N LYS A 76 -12.03 6.24 11.15
CA LYS A 76 -11.16 5.63 12.13
C LYS A 76 -11.49 4.15 12.27
N ASP A 77 -10.54 3.29 11.95
CA ASP A 77 -10.64 1.83 12.10
C ASP A 77 -9.37 1.27 12.73
N ALA A 78 -9.52 0.41 13.74
CA ALA A 78 -8.41 -0.19 14.50
C ALA A 78 -7.30 0.83 14.89
N GLU A 79 -7.70 1.96 15.46
CA GLU A 79 -6.83 3.09 15.87
C GLU A 79 -6.15 3.88 14.75
N LYS A 80 -6.25 3.45 13.50
CA LYS A 80 -5.72 4.16 12.32
C LYS A 80 -6.80 5.02 11.68
N TRP A 81 -6.39 6.13 11.09
CA TRP A 81 -7.26 6.99 10.27
C TRP A 81 -7.07 6.67 8.80
N TYR A 82 -8.15 6.73 8.03
CA TYR A 82 -8.18 6.55 6.58
C TYR A 82 -9.04 7.64 5.97
N TYR A 83 -8.80 7.98 4.71
CA TYR A 83 -9.61 8.95 4.00
C TYR A 83 -10.22 8.34 2.74
N MET A 84 -11.53 8.46 2.63
CA MET A 84 -12.30 8.02 1.48
C MET A 84 -12.69 9.27 0.67
N ASP A 85 -12.49 9.27 -0.64
CA ASP A 85 -12.95 10.39 -1.47
C ASP A 85 -14.49 10.45 -1.58
N ASP A 86 -15.00 11.43 -2.33
CA ASP A 86 -16.44 11.61 -2.54
C ASP A 86 -17.12 10.43 -3.26
N SER A 87 -16.34 9.60 -3.95
CA SER A 87 -16.81 8.35 -4.57
C SER A 87 -16.68 7.14 -3.64
N GLY A 88 -16.17 7.34 -2.42
CA GLY A 88 -15.94 6.30 -1.42
C GLY A 88 -14.66 5.49 -1.66
N ILE A 89 -13.75 5.94 -2.54
CA ILE A 89 -12.49 5.26 -2.81
C ILE A 89 -11.44 5.71 -1.80
N MET A 90 -10.78 4.75 -1.16
CA MET A 90 -9.70 5.00 -0.20
C MET A 90 -8.52 5.68 -0.89
N GLN A 91 -8.06 6.79 -0.33
CA GLN A 91 -6.92 7.53 -0.84
C GLN A 91 -5.61 7.01 -0.22
N THR A 92 -4.51 7.20 -0.95
CA THR A 92 -3.14 6.96 -0.49
C THR A 92 -2.26 8.16 -0.88
N GLY A 93 -1.08 8.30 -0.27
CA GLY A 93 -0.18 9.42 -0.54
C GLY A 93 -0.67 10.74 0.07
N LYS A 94 -0.31 11.87 -0.56
CA LYS A 94 -0.66 13.21 -0.05
C LYS A 94 -2.09 13.56 -0.40
N ILE A 95 -2.86 14.01 0.59
CA ILE A 95 -4.19 14.59 0.40
C ILE A 95 -4.24 15.99 1.01
N ASN A 96 -5.14 16.84 0.49
CA ASN A 96 -5.47 18.12 1.09
C ASN A 96 -6.94 18.09 1.52
N ASP A 97 -7.21 18.25 2.81
CA ASP A 97 -8.55 18.38 3.35
C ASP A 97 -8.68 19.76 4.00
N ASN A 98 -9.51 20.62 3.39
CA ASN A 98 -9.77 21.99 3.84
C ASN A 98 -8.50 22.83 4.13
N GLY A 99 -7.48 22.71 3.26
CA GLY A 99 -6.23 23.47 3.38
C GLY A 99 -5.20 22.85 4.33
N THR A 100 -5.52 21.73 4.97
CA THR A 100 -4.55 20.95 5.76
C THR A 100 -4.06 19.75 4.94
N GLU A 101 -2.74 19.59 4.84
CA GLU A 101 -2.14 18.45 4.14
C GLU A 101 -1.96 17.25 5.09
N TYR A 102 -2.32 16.06 4.60
CA TYR A 102 -2.12 14.78 5.30
C TYR A 102 -1.39 13.80 4.40
N ILE A 103 -0.65 12.87 5.01
CA ILE A 103 0.05 11.80 4.30
C ILE A 103 -0.59 10.48 4.71
N LEU A 104 -1.08 9.74 3.72
CA LEU A 104 -1.61 8.40 3.87
C LEU A 104 -0.58 7.41 3.31
N GLY A 105 -0.32 6.32 4.04
CA GLY A 105 0.54 5.22 3.61
C GLY A 105 -0.01 4.49 2.40
N THR A 106 0.76 3.52 1.88
CA THR A 106 0.32 2.66 0.78
C THR A 106 -0.80 1.70 1.19
N ASP A 107 -0.98 1.46 2.49
CA ASP A 107 -2.13 0.78 3.09
C ASP A 107 -3.33 1.72 3.34
N GLY A 108 -3.22 3.00 2.99
CA GLY A 108 -4.23 4.05 3.20
C GLY A 108 -4.27 4.63 4.61
N ALA A 109 -3.48 4.11 5.56
CA ALA A 109 -3.46 4.60 6.92
C ALA A 109 -2.78 5.97 6.99
N MET A 110 -3.36 6.92 7.72
CA MET A 110 -2.81 8.24 7.93
C MET A 110 -1.56 8.17 8.82
N ASN A 111 -0.47 8.72 8.31
CA ASN A 111 0.75 8.90 9.04
C ASN A 111 0.61 10.13 9.95
N GLU A 112 0.67 9.92 11.26
CA GLU A 112 0.80 11.02 12.23
C GLU A 112 2.20 11.65 12.21
N ASP A 113 3.18 10.91 11.70
CA ASP A 113 4.56 11.37 11.61
C ASP A 113 4.81 12.08 10.27
N VAL A 114 5.17 13.35 10.38
CA VAL A 114 5.45 14.25 9.25
C VAL A 114 6.92 14.66 9.19
N GLN A 115 7.76 14.16 10.10
CA GLN A 115 9.18 14.50 10.15
C GLN A 115 10.03 13.29 9.77
N PRO A 116 11.00 13.42 8.85
CA PRO A 116 11.94 12.34 8.60
C PRO A 116 12.85 12.12 9.82
N PRO A 117 13.54 10.97 9.89
CA PRO A 117 14.54 10.72 10.93
C PRO A 117 15.59 11.84 10.99
N ASN A 118 15.91 12.29 12.20
CA ASN A 118 16.91 13.33 12.42
C ASN A 118 18.31 12.72 12.54
N ILE A 119 19.18 13.09 11.61
CA ILE A 119 20.58 12.67 11.55
C ILE A 119 21.48 13.78 12.10
N THR A 120 22.31 13.45 13.09
CA THR A 120 23.22 14.41 13.75
C THR A 120 24.67 14.32 13.26
N ASN A 121 25.02 13.28 12.51
CA ASN A 121 26.38 13.03 12.04
C ASN A 121 26.33 12.43 10.63
N ARG A 122 27.32 12.76 9.79
CA ARG A 122 27.52 12.09 8.50
C ARG A 122 27.97 10.64 8.68
N VAL A 123 27.80 9.83 7.63
CA VAL A 123 28.43 8.51 7.56
C VAL A 123 29.96 8.67 7.51
N MET A 124 30.69 7.72 8.07
CA MET A 124 32.15 7.71 8.07
C MET A 124 32.68 6.33 7.72
N GLY A 125 33.67 6.27 6.82
CA GLY A 125 34.46 5.07 6.59
C GLY A 125 35.44 4.80 7.73
N THR A 126 35.46 3.58 8.25
CA THR A 126 36.44 3.15 9.25
C THR A 126 37.18 1.89 8.84
N TYR A 127 38.40 1.77 9.34
CA TYR A 127 39.32 0.67 9.08
C TYR A 127 39.49 -0.15 10.36
N GLN A 128 39.25 -1.46 10.28
CA GLN A 128 39.56 -2.40 11.36
C GLN A 128 40.57 -3.47 10.88
N THR A 129 41.59 -3.71 11.71
CA THR A 129 42.48 -4.87 11.56
C THR A 129 41.94 -6.03 12.38
N ASN A 130 41.56 -7.13 11.73
CA ASN A 130 41.31 -8.38 12.43
C ASN A 130 42.65 -9.01 12.85
N THR A 131 42.80 -9.29 14.14
CA THR A 131 44.05 -9.81 14.72
C THR A 131 44.34 -11.27 14.36
N ASP A 132 43.32 -12.04 13.93
CA ASP A 132 43.47 -13.46 13.59
C ASP A 132 43.86 -13.72 12.12
N ASP A 133 43.42 -12.88 11.17
CA ASP A 133 43.61 -13.12 9.73
C ASP A 133 44.49 -12.08 9.02
N GLN A 134 44.91 -11.01 9.71
CA GLN A 134 45.60 -9.83 9.15
C GLN A 134 44.94 -9.19 7.91
N LYS A 135 43.70 -9.57 7.57
CA LYS A 135 42.96 -8.98 6.46
C LYS A 135 42.20 -7.75 6.96
N PRO A 136 42.41 -6.58 6.35
CA PRO A 136 41.66 -5.40 6.71
C PRO A 136 40.21 -5.54 6.28
N THR A 137 39.29 -5.24 7.19
CA THR A 137 37.86 -5.12 6.87
C THR A 137 37.47 -3.66 6.95
N TRP A 138 37.06 -3.11 5.81
CA TRP A 138 36.50 -1.77 5.74
C TRP A 138 35.02 -1.85 6.08
N GLU A 139 34.52 -0.83 6.77
CA GLU A 139 33.11 -0.71 7.08
C GLU A 139 32.70 0.76 7.11
N LEU A 140 31.45 1.00 6.74
CA LEU A 140 30.76 2.25 7.05
C LEU A 140 30.31 2.21 8.50
N ARG A 141 30.42 3.33 9.20
CA ARG A 141 29.84 3.54 10.52
C ARG A 141 29.06 4.85 10.56
N TRP A 142 27.98 4.86 11.33
CA TRP A 142 27.19 6.05 11.56
C TRP A 142 26.61 6.07 12.97
N LYS A 143 26.23 7.26 13.43
CA LYS A 143 25.45 7.41 14.65
C LYS A 143 23.98 7.19 14.31
N LYS A 144 23.30 6.35 15.09
CA LYS A 144 21.87 6.09 14.95
C LYS A 144 21.07 7.41 14.98
N PRO A 145 20.09 7.60 14.07
CA PRO A 145 19.30 8.81 14.04
C PRO A 145 18.28 8.80 15.18
N THR A 146 17.57 9.89 15.36
CA THR A 146 16.46 9.98 16.30
C THR A 146 15.20 10.33 15.56
N ASP A 147 14.07 9.77 15.97
CA ASP A 147 12.75 10.08 15.43
C ASP A 147 11.77 10.26 16.60
N ILE A 148 10.82 11.18 16.46
CA ILE A 148 9.89 11.54 17.54
C ILE A 148 8.78 10.49 17.67
N LYS A 149 8.44 9.80 16.58
CA LYS A 149 7.33 8.85 16.50
C LYS A 149 7.81 7.43 16.25
N THR A 150 8.76 7.26 15.33
CA THR A 150 9.26 5.95 14.95
C THR A 150 10.32 5.46 15.93
N SER A 151 10.10 4.28 16.51
CA SER A 151 11.10 3.68 17.39
C SER A 151 12.35 3.24 16.61
N GLN A 152 13.51 3.26 17.27
CA GLN A 152 14.78 2.90 16.64
C GLN A 152 14.78 1.51 15.98
N SER A 153 14.05 0.54 16.55
CA SER A 153 13.93 -0.82 15.99
C SER A 153 13.09 -0.90 14.72
N ASN A 154 12.28 0.12 14.44
CA ASN A 154 11.39 0.16 13.28
C ASN A 154 11.95 1.03 12.14
N LEU A 155 13.08 1.71 12.36
CA LEU A 155 13.79 2.43 11.31
C LEU A 155 14.43 1.45 10.32
N LYS A 156 14.24 1.72 9.04
CA LYS A 156 14.81 0.94 7.93
C LYS A 156 16.03 1.65 7.38
N TYR A 157 17.11 0.90 7.16
CA TYR A 157 18.38 1.42 6.63
C TYR A 157 18.65 0.84 5.24
N TYR A 158 18.95 1.71 4.29
CA TYR A 158 19.34 1.34 2.94
C TYR A 158 20.77 1.79 2.69
N VAL A 159 21.60 0.87 2.19
CA VAL A 159 22.99 1.16 1.85
C VAL A 159 23.15 1.03 0.35
N TYR A 160 23.52 2.13 -0.28
CA TYR A 160 23.74 2.21 -1.72
C TYR A 160 25.21 2.37 -2.05
N GLN A 161 25.61 1.87 -3.21
CA GLN A 161 26.95 1.99 -3.76
C GLN A 161 26.90 2.46 -5.21
N SER A 162 27.82 3.36 -5.57
CA SER A 162 28.15 3.68 -6.96
C SER A 162 29.66 3.63 -7.19
N VAL A 163 30.06 3.40 -8.44
CA VAL A 163 31.46 3.42 -8.89
C VAL A 163 31.68 4.63 -9.78
N GLY A 164 32.72 5.41 -9.50
CA GLY A 164 33.11 6.60 -10.27
C GLY A 164 32.27 7.83 -9.99
N SER A 165 30.94 7.77 -10.19
CA SER A 165 30.04 8.89 -9.88
C SER A 165 28.61 8.43 -9.62
N CYS A 166 27.87 9.18 -8.82
CA CYS A 166 26.42 9.12 -8.74
C CYS A 166 25.86 10.55 -8.74
N GLY A 167 24.53 10.67 -8.79
CA GLY A 167 23.84 11.93 -8.60
C GLY A 167 24.06 12.54 -7.21
N LYS A 168 23.52 13.73 -7.00
CA LYS A 168 23.59 14.45 -5.71
C LYS A 168 22.32 14.29 -4.88
N THR A 169 21.23 13.83 -5.50
CA THR A 169 19.91 13.72 -4.88
C THR A 169 19.63 12.28 -4.44
N MET A 170 18.77 12.13 -3.44
CA MET A 170 18.34 10.80 -2.97
C MET A 170 17.69 9.99 -4.09
N GLU A 171 16.84 10.62 -4.91
CA GLU A 171 16.14 9.99 -6.03
C GLU A 171 17.10 9.41 -7.08
N GLU A 172 18.17 10.14 -7.42
CA GLU A 172 19.20 9.65 -8.34
C GLU A 172 19.93 8.43 -7.79
N TRP A 173 20.16 8.37 -6.47
CA TRP A 173 20.78 7.23 -5.82
C TRP A 173 19.85 6.02 -5.80
N GLU A 174 18.59 6.20 -5.40
CA GLU A 174 17.61 5.12 -5.39
C GLU A 174 17.36 4.53 -6.80
N SER A 175 17.51 5.35 -7.85
CA SER A 175 17.29 4.92 -9.24
C SER A 175 18.52 4.31 -9.91
N ASN A 176 19.73 4.82 -9.62
CA ASN A 176 20.91 4.52 -10.42
C ASN A 176 22.03 3.79 -9.66
N ALA A 177 22.02 3.83 -8.32
CA ALA A 177 23.04 3.17 -7.51
C ALA A 177 22.70 1.70 -7.26
N THR A 178 23.72 0.90 -6.98
CA THR A 178 23.54 -0.49 -6.57
C THR A 178 23.10 -0.53 -5.12
N LEU A 179 21.92 -1.10 -4.86
CA LEU A 179 21.44 -1.38 -3.50
C LEU A 179 22.21 -2.57 -2.90
N LEU A 180 22.93 -2.33 -1.80
CA LEU A 180 23.70 -3.36 -1.10
C LEU A 180 22.97 -3.95 0.11
N ASN A 181 22.00 -3.22 0.66
CA ASN A 181 21.15 -3.63 1.78
C ASN A 181 19.74 -3.09 1.56
N GLU A 182 18.80 -3.95 1.19
CA GLU A 182 17.38 -3.60 1.27
C GLU A 182 16.99 -3.56 2.75
N GLY A 183 16.17 -2.58 3.14
CA GLY A 183 15.86 -2.19 4.53
C GLY A 183 15.25 -3.26 5.44
N GLY A 184 15.98 -4.35 5.68
CA GLY A 184 15.62 -5.51 6.49
C GLY A 184 16.52 -5.71 7.71
N THR A 185 17.35 -4.72 8.08
CA THR A 185 18.15 -4.78 9.31
C THR A 185 17.72 -3.69 10.28
N ASN A 186 16.88 -4.10 11.22
CA ASN A 186 16.42 -3.32 12.36
C ASN A 186 17.62 -2.92 13.22
N ASP A 187 17.79 -1.62 13.41
CA ASP A 187 18.74 -1.01 14.34
C ASP A 187 20.25 -1.25 14.10
N ILE A 188 20.72 -1.03 12.86
CA ILE A 188 22.15 -1.08 12.52
C ILE A 188 22.84 0.29 12.56
N ASP A 189 24.13 0.29 12.92
CA ASP A 189 25.02 1.46 12.95
C ASP A 189 26.30 1.29 12.12
N ARG A 190 26.39 0.17 11.38
CA ARG A 190 27.55 -0.17 10.55
C ARG A 190 27.19 -1.07 9.38
N TYR A 191 28.01 -1.02 8.32
CA TYR A 191 27.90 -1.92 7.16
C TYR A 191 29.28 -2.31 6.61
N PRO A 192 29.60 -3.61 6.50
CA PRO A 192 30.90 -4.07 5.99
C PRO A 192 31.03 -3.82 4.48
N LEU A 193 32.20 -3.36 4.04
CA LEU A 193 32.50 -3.02 2.66
C LEU A 193 33.37 -4.08 1.98
N LYS A 194 33.12 -4.27 0.68
CA LYS A 194 33.94 -5.11 -0.21
C LYS A 194 34.31 -4.33 -1.45
N PHE A 195 35.60 -4.33 -1.80
CA PHE A 195 36.12 -3.62 -2.96
C PHE A 195 36.59 -4.60 -4.04
N GLU A 196 35.92 -4.60 -5.18
CA GLU A 196 36.16 -5.54 -6.26
C GLU A 196 37.04 -4.93 -7.36
N VAL A 197 36.76 -3.68 -7.73
CA VAL A 197 37.51 -2.95 -8.77
C VAL A 197 38.47 -1.91 -8.17
N LYS A 198 39.43 -1.44 -8.97
CA LYS A 198 40.37 -0.36 -8.59
C LYS A 198 39.87 1.01 -9.03
N GLU A 199 38.59 1.29 -8.78
CA GLU A 199 37.94 2.57 -9.05
C GLU A 199 37.43 3.22 -7.75
N ASP A 200 37.02 4.48 -7.86
CA ASP A 200 36.47 5.23 -6.74
C ASP A 200 35.09 4.65 -6.39
N TYR A 201 34.89 4.37 -5.11
CA TYR A 201 33.60 3.92 -4.61
C TYR A 201 32.92 5.05 -3.85
N LEU A 202 31.64 5.27 -4.14
CA LEU A 202 30.79 6.18 -3.38
C LEU A 202 29.72 5.38 -2.66
N TYR A 203 29.42 5.75 -1.43
CA TYR A 203 28.36 5.16 -0.64
C TYR A 203 27.41 6.21 -0.11
N MET A 204 26.13 5.85 -0.02
CA MET A 204 25.11 6.64 0.67
C MET A 204 24.30 5.71 1.58
N VAL A 205 24.06 6.15 2.80
CA VAL A 205 23.13 5.51 3.72
C VAL A 205 21.88 6.37 3.83
N ILE A 206 20.73 5.76 3.55
CA ILE A 206 19.41 6.36 3.67
C ILE A 206 18.68 5.65 4.81
N VAL A 207 18.01 6.41 5.67
CA VAL A 207 17.14 5.90 6.72
C VAL A 207 15.72 6.33 6.44
N GLU A 208 14.78 5.41 6.64
CA GLU A 208 13.34 5.60 6.45
C GLU A 208 12.60 5.27 7.73
N ASN A 209 11.62 6.10 8.09
CA ASN A 209 10.75 5.86 9.23
C ASN A 209 9.47 5.09 8.87
N GLU A 210 8.61 4.79 9.83
CA GLU A 210 7.38 4.02 9.59
C GLU A 210 6.37 4.78 8.72
N ALA A 211 6.49 6.11 8.63
CA ALA A 211 5.71 6.95 7.75
C ALA A 211 6.27 7.04 6.31
N GLY A 212 7.37 6.35 6.00
CA GLY A 212 8.02 6.38 4.69
C GLY A 212 8.85 7.63 4.42
N LEU A 213 9.05 8.48 5.42
CA LEU A 213 9.87 9.68 5.31
C LEU A 213 11.34 9.33 5.44
N LYS A 214 12.16 9.90 4.56
CA LYS A 214 13.56 9.52 4.40
C LYS A 214 14.52 10.65 4.75
N ALA A 215 15.67 10.28 5.31
CA ALA A 215 16.83 11.14 5.49
C ALA A 215 18.10 10.42 5.02
N SER A 216 19.15 11.17 4.65
CA SER A 216 20.42 10.58 4.22
C SER A 216 21.59 11.07 5.07
N TYR A 217 22.57 10.18 5.27
CA TYR A 217 23.82 10.49 5.98
C TYR A 217 24.86 11.22 5.12
N GLY A 218 24.50 11.61 3.91
CA GLY A 218 25.41 12.15 2.90
C GLY A 218 26.19 11.08 2.16
N ILE A 219 27.07 11.54 1.26
CA ILE A 219 27.89 10.70 0.39
C ILE A 219 29.28 10.54 1.01
N GLU A 220 29.75 9.30 1.14
CA GLU A 220 31.13 8.99 1.51
C GLU A 220 31.90 8.46 0.31
N LEU A 221 33.04 9.07 0.03
CA LEU A 221 33.95 8.72 -1.06
C LEU A 221 35.10 7.86 -0.52
N PHE A 222 35.35 6.73 -1.18
CA PHE A 222 36.52 5.90 -1.01
C PHE A 222 37.36 5.94 -2.30
N PRO A 223 38.37 6.82 -2.35
CA PRO A 223 39.26 6.93 -3.49
C PRO A 223 39.99 5.61 -3.79
N LYS A 224 40.13 5.29 -5.07
CA LYS A 224 40.85 4.11 -5.56
C LYS A 224 42.30 4.05 -5.11
N GLU A 225 42.91 5.20 -4.85
CA GLU A 225 44.28 5.30 -4.37
C GLU A 225 44.45 4.65 -3.00
N TYR A 226 43.46 4.81 -2.10
CA TYR A 226 43.46 4.10 -0.82
C TYR A 226 43.16 2.62 -0.98
N ILE A 227 42.32 2.23 -1.94
CA ILE A 227 41.96 0.82 -2.18
C ILE A 227 43.15 0.03 -2.77
N LYS A 228 43.99 0.68 -3.59
CA LYS A 228 45.16 0.07 -4.25
C LYS A 228 46.28 -0.33 -3.30
N LEU A 229 46.37 0.27 -2.12
CA LEU A 229 47.44 0.02 -1.15
C LEU A 229 47.26 -1.30 -0.36
N TYR A 230 46.16 -2.03 -0.55
CA TYR A 230 45.78 -3.15 0.32
C TYR A 230 45.29 -4.42 -0.42
N LYS A 231 45.55 -4.55 -1.73
CA LYS A 231 45.46 -5.80 -2.50
C LYS A 231 46.85 -6.22 -2.96
#